data_AF-A0A8J3DAQ9-F1
#
_entry.id   AF-A0A8J3DAQ9-F1
#
_cell.length_a   1.000
_cell.length_b   1.000
_cell.length_c   1.000
_cell.angle_alpha   90.00
_cell.angle_beta   90.00
_cell.angle_gamma   90.00
#
_symmetry.space_group_name_H-M   'P 1'
#
loop_
_entity.id
_entity.type
_entity.pdbx_description
1 polymer ?
#
loop_
_entity_poly.entity_id
_entity_poly.type
_entity_poly.pdbx_seq_one_letter_code
_entity_poly.pdbx_strand_id
1 'polypeptide(L)'
;MIRIRRTSIRSLIATDSALVCFLGYTQGDERHVIRGLAVIRPPNDSPVFAQAAEQAARYATEIRASSVFGFWLKLRDAMMSWRKANDKTEASIAFGLALVERALVDAFCRGQQMSFTDCLRQNTLRIDLGKLCKPLAGKKPAELLQPIQPRLNIQLLIAADTEFSVFTDALAQGIRHFQFGLSGHPSVDIARLIAFSERLDRLEGVYSVSLEGNAAFATTTDLRVLWDDMSAASELKKFCRRIGYIEQPFSVEESLGNAVVALFAEWPNRPPILIDEADNAPGACARSFEWGYAGAVFRADRGLIPSIVDACLLGARRDREPVGKWTVAAGPLTTGHPLALLPELAACAALGLTSVTAQPEIFQPNVVELPEAWKADILQAHSETFDSEFRLLQNDGVLSLGDEISESPFGCHCEIDATALAHV
;
A
#
# COMPACT_ATOMS: atom_id res chain seq x y z
N MET A 1 -14.61 -21.31 -14.21
CA MET A 1 -14.25 -20.14 -15.05
C MET A 1 -14.79 -18.90 -14.36
N ILE A 2 -13.96 -17.89 -14.12
CA ILE A 2 -14.34 -16.58 -13.57
C ILE A 2 -14.91 -15.72 -14.68
N ARG A 3 -16.09 -15.14 -14.43
CA ARG A 3 -16.78 -14.20 -15.31
C ARG A 3 -17.53 -13.17 -14.47
N ILE A 4 -17.38 -11.89 -14.80
CA ILE A 4 -18.10 -10.79 -14.16
C ILE A 4 -19.39 -10.49 -14.92
N ARG A 5 -20.50 -10.22 -14.21
CA ARG A 5 -21.79 -9.83 -14.82
C ARG A 5 -21.95 -8.31 -14.84
N ARG A 6 -22.50 -7.77 -15.94
CA ARG A 6 -22.66 -6.32 -16.18
C ARG A 6 -23.55 -5.61 -15.14
N THR A 7 -24.52 -6.30 -14.55
CA THR A 7 -25.35 -5.77 -13.45
C THR A 7 -24.61 -5.72 -12.12
N SER A 8 -23.46 -6.38 -12.02
CA SER A 8 -22.72 -6.57 -10.78
C SER A 8 -21.52 -5.65 -10.66
N ILE A 9 -21.25 -4.78 -11.65
CA ILE A 9 -20.28 -3.70 -11.51
C ILE A 9 -21.00 -2.38 -11.33
N ARG A 10 -21.02 -1.87 -10.10
CA ARG A 10 -21.38 -0.49 -9.81
C ARG A 10 -20.13 0.21 -9.31
N SER A 11 -19.70 1.22 -10.05
CA SER A 11 -18.82 2.26 -9.53
C SER A 11 -19.75 3.27 -8.87
N LEU A 12 -19.80 3.30 -7.53
CA LEU A 12 -20.42 4.42 -6.84
C LEU A 12 -19.35 5.51 -6.77
N ILE A 13 -19.61 6.62 -7.46
CA ILE A 13 -18.72 7.77 -7.40
C ILE A 13 -19.04 8.53 -6.12
N ALA A 14 -18.05 8.53 -5.22
CA ALA A 14 -17.84 9.38 -4.05
C ALA A 14 -18.92 9.34 -2.95
N THR A 15 -18.58 8.64 -1.87
CA THR A 15 -18.79 9.14 -0.50
C THR A 15 -17.42 9.66 -0.02
N ASP A 16 -17.32 10.91 0.44
CA ASP A 16 -16.10 11.53 0.99
C ASP A 16 -14.78 11.22 0.24
N SER A 17 -14.77 11.47 -1.08
CA SER A 17 -13.59 11.34 -1.96
C SER A 17 -13.04 9.91 -2.15
N ALA A 18 -13.71 8.85 -1.72
CA ALA A 18 -13.34 7.46 -2.04
C ALA A 18 -14.13 6.87 -3.21
N LEU A 19 -13.51 5.97 -3.99
CA LEU A 19 -14.17 5.22 -5.06
C LEU A 19 -14.49 3.80 -4.61
N VAL A 20 -15.73 3.38 -4.89
CA VAL A 20 -16.26 2.08 -4.49
C VAL A 20 -16.51 1.23 -5.73
N CYS A 21 -15.95 0.03 -5.77
CA CYS A 21 -16.22 -0.96 -6.80
C CYS A 21 -16.83 -2.21 -6.19
N PHE A 22 -18.05 -2.50 -6.62
CA PHE A 22 -18.70 -3.77 -6.36
C PHE A 22 -18.50 -4.68 -7.57
N LEU A 23 -18.18 -5.97 -7.35
CA LEU A 23 -18.08 -6.96 -8.42
C LEU A 23 -18.82 -8.23 -8.03
N GLY A 24 -19.62 -8.75 -8.95
CA GLY A 24 -20.22 -10.08 -8.83
C GLY A 24 -19.65 -11.01 -9.89
N TYR A 25 -19.12 -12.16 -9.48
CA TYR A 25 -18.64 -13.19 -10.39
C TYR A 25 -19.30 -14.54 -10.12
N THR A 26 -19.29 -15.39 -11.15
CA THR A 26 -19.74 -16.78 -11.08
C THR A 26 -18.54 -17.70 -11.31
N GLN A 27 -18.44 -18.78 -10.53
CA GLN A 27 -17.44 -19.83 -10.72
C GLN A 27 -18.09 -21.09 -11.31
N GLY A 28 -17.82 -21.38 -12.60
CA GLY A 28 -18.41 -22.55 -13.26
C GLY A 28 -19.81 -22.29 -13.82
N ASP A 29 -20.68 -23.30 -13.81
CA ASP A 29 -22.07 -23.23 -14.32
C ASP A 29 -23.07 -22.77 -13.24
N GLU A 30 -22.58 -22.40 -12.05
CA GLU A 30 -23.44 -22.04 -10.93
C GLU A 30 -24.24 -20.76 -11.18
N ARG A 31 -25.50 -20.80 -10.72
CA ARG A 31 -26.42 -19.64 -10.76
C ARG A 31 -26.11 -18.60 -9.69
N HIS A 32 -25.26 -18.93 -8.70
CA HIS A 32 -24.93 -18.04 -7.59
C HIS A 32 -23.84 -17.03 -8.00
N VAL A 33 -24.11 -15.75 -7.73
CA VAL A 33 -23.17 -14.64 -7.96
C VAL A 33 -22.52 -14.31 -6.64
N ILE A 34 -21.22 -14.61 -6.53
CA ILE A 34 -20.42 -14.22 -5.37
C ILE A 34 -20.01 -12.77 -5.57
N ARG A 35 -20.20 -11.96 -4.52
CA ARG A 35 -20.00 -10.52 -4.55
C ARG A 35 -18.76 -10.16 -3.76
N GLY A 36 -18.03 -9.16 -4.23
CA GLY A 36 -16.96 -8.53 -3.50
C GLY A 36 -16.93 -7.03 -3.69
N LEU A 37 -16.19 -6.37 -2.83
CA LEU A 37 -16.10 -4.92 -2.72
C LEU A 37 -14.66 -4.47 -2.65
N ALA A 38 -14.38 -3.32 -3.24
CA ALA A 38 -13.19 -2.54 -2.94
C ALA A 38 -13.56 -1.08 -2.73
N VAL A 39 -12.98 -0.47 -1.71
CA VAL A 39 -12.97 0.96 -1.49
C VAL A 39 -11.52 1.43 -1.54
N ILE A 40 -11.23 2.43 -2.37
CA ILE A 40 -9.89 3.04 -2.49
C ILE A 40 -10.07 4.55 -2.68
N ARG A 41 -9.30 5.35 -1.95
CA ARG A 41 -9.20 6.80 -2.19
C ARG A 41 -8.18 7.07 -3.30
N PRO A 42 -8.50 7.86 -4.34
CA PRO A 42 -7.52 8.28 -5.32
C PRO A 42 -6.45 9.16 -4.67
N PRO A 43 -5.22 9.19 -5.22
CA PRO A 43 -4.11 9.96 -4.65
C PRO A 43 -4.38 11.46 -4.59
N ASN A 44 -5.21 11.95 -5.51
CA ASN A 44 -5.68 13.33 -5.57
C ASN A 44 -7.05 13.37 -6.27
N ASP A 45 -7.70 14.53 -6.25
CA ASP A 45 -9.04 14.72 -6.82
C ASP A 45 -9.05 14.80 -8.36
N SER A 46 -8.01 14.32 -9.05
CA SER A 46 -7.96 14.33 -10.51
C SER A 46 -9.00 13.38 -11.12
N PRO A 47 -9.84 13.87 -12.06
CA PRO A 47 -10.83 13.04 -12.75
C PRO A 47 -10.26 11.84 -13.50
N VAL A 48 -8.95 11.83 -13.77
CA VAL A 48 -8.27 10.74 -14.50
C VAL A 48 -8.39 9.40 -13.77
N PHE A 49 -8.38 9.40 -12.44
CA PHE A 49 -8.49 8.19 -11.62
C PHE A 49 -9.89 7.57 -11.72
N ALA A 50 -10.93 8.40 -11.64
CA ALA A 50 -12.31 7.96 -11.86
C ALA A 50 -12.53 7.41 -13.27
N GLN A 51 -12.00 8.08 -14.30
CA GLN A 51 -12.07 7.59 -15.68
C GLN A 51 -11.39 6.22 -15.85
N ALA A 52 -10.22 6.03 -15.25
CA ALA A 52 -9.51 4.76 -15.32
C ALA A 52 -10.25 3.64 -14.55
N ALA A 53 -10.83 3.95 -13.39
CA ALA A 53 -11.67 3.03 -12.63
C ALA A 53 -12.91 2.58 -13.44
N GLU A 54 -13.63 3.53 -14.04
CA GLU A 54 -14.78 3.22 -14.92
C GLU A 54 -14.36 2.36 -16.11
N GLN A 55 -13.23 2.67 -16.73
CA GLN A 55 -12.77 1.92 -17.89
C GLN A 55 -12.33 0.50 -17.52
N ALA A 56 -11.63 0.33 -16.40
CA ALA A 56 -11.26 -0.98 -15.87
C ALA A 56 -12.50 -1.82 -15.59
N ALA A 57 -13.50 -1.25 -14.91
CA ALA A 57 -14.80 -1.86 -14.68
C ALA A 57 -15.46 -2.32 -16.01
N ARG A 58 -15.49 -1.48 -17.04
CA ARG A 58 -16.06 -1.84 -18.34
C ARG A 58 -15.36 -3.05 -18.95
N TYR A 59 -14.03 -3.02 -19.07
CA TYR A 59 -13.26 -4.15 -19.62
C TYR A 59 -13.40 -5.43 -18.79
N ALA A 60 -13.53 -5.30 -17.47
CA ALA A 60 -13.71 -6.44 -16.58
C ALA A 60 -14.95 -7.29 -16.94
N THR A 61 -16.00 -6.68 -17.49
CA THR A 61 -17.22 -7.40 -17.94
C THR A 61 -17.02 -8.29 -19.17
N GLU A 62 -15.97 -8.04 -19.95
CA GLU A 62 -15.66 -8.74 -21.20
C GLU A 62 -14.70 -9.91 -20.98
N ILE A 63 -14.05 -9.94 -19.82
CA ILE A 63 -13.00 -10.92 -19.51
C ILE A 63 -13.60 -12.22 -18.98
N ARG A 64 -13.05 -13.33 -19.48
CA ARG A 64 -13.23 -14.67 -18.92
C ARG A 64 -11.87 -15.28 -18.64
N ALA A 65 -11.69 -15.86 -17.47
CA ALA A 65 -10.43 -16.49 -17.07
C ALA A 65 -10.65 -17.74 -16.21
N SER A 66 -9.62 -18.57 -16.08
CA SER A 66 -9.64 -19.75 -15.22
C SER A 66 -9.12 -19.49 -13.81
N SER A 67 -8.60 -18.29 -13.53
CA SER A 67 -8.10 -17.86 -12.21
C SER A 67 -8.13 -16.34 -12.06
N VAL A 68 -7.99 -15.86 -10.82
CA VAL A 68 -7.90 -14.43 -10.51
C VAL A 68 -6.69 -13.81 -11.20
N PHE A 69 -5.53 -14.45 -11.12
CA PHE A 69 -4.33 -13.97 -11.79
C PHE A 69 -4.48 -13.90 -13.32
N GLY A 70 -5.07 -14.93 -13.93
CA GLY A 70 -5.33 -14.94 -15.37
C GLY A 70 -6.37 -13.89 -15.81
N PHE A 71 -7.31 -13.55 -14.93
CA PHE A 71 -8.24 -12.44 -15.14
C PHE A 71 -7.48 -11.11 -15.12
N TRP A 72 -6.71 -10.89 -14.06
CA TRP A 72 -5.92 -9.68 -13.85
C TRP A 72 -4.96 -9.41 -15.01
N LEU A 73 -4.25 -10.43 -15.51
CA LEU A 73 -3.36 -10.28 -16.68
C LEU A 73 -4.10 -9.73 -17.91
N LYS A 74 -5.28 -10.27 -18.22
CA LYS A 74 -6.09 -9.82 -19.35
C LYS A 74 -6.59 -8.38 -19.15
N LEU A 75 -6.98 -8.05 -17.93
CA LEU A 75 -7.44 -6.69 -17.60
C LEU A 75 -6.30 -5.68 -17.73
N ARG A 76 -5.13 -6.03 -17.20
CA ARG A 76 -3.91 -5.22 -17.34
C ARG A 76 -3.58 -4.98 -18.80
N ASP A 77 -3.56 -6.01 -19.64
CA ASP A 77 -3.22 -5.87 -21.06
C ASP A 77 -4.23 -4.95 -21.80
N ALA A 78 -5.52 -5.06 -21.47
CA ALA A 78 -6.56 -4.16 -22.00
C ALA A 78 -6.37 -2.71 -21.52
N MET A 79 -6.13 -2.50 -20.23
CA MET A 79 -5.91 -1.18 -19.65
C MET A 79 -4.63 -0.51 -20.16
N MET A 80 -3.56 -1.27 -20.38
CA MET A 80 -2.32 -0.76 -20.98
C MET A 80 -2.53 -0.36 -22.45
N SER A 81 -3.36 -1.09 -23.19
CA SER A 81 -3.75 -0.72 -24.55
C SER A 81 -4.56 0.59 -24.56
N TRP A 82 -5.50 0.73 -23.62
CA TRP A 82 -6.27 1.97 -23.44
C TRP A 82 -5.40 3.15 -23.05
N ARG A 83 -4.42 2.94 -22.16
CA ARG A 83 -3.43 3.94 -21.76
C ARG A 83 -2.73 4.56 -22.96
N LYS A 84 -2.19 3.69 -23.84
CA LYS A 84 -1.47 4.11 -25.06
C LYS A 84 -2.37 4.88 -26.02
N ALA A 85 -3.64 4.50 -26.13
CA ALA A 85 -4.58 5.12 -27.05
C ALA A 85 -5.14 6.47 -26.56
N ASN A 86 -5.09 6.76 -25.25
CA ASN A 86 -5.77 7.90 -24.64
C ASN A 86 -4.85 8.78 -23.78
N ASP A 87 -3.54 8.63 -23.93
CA ASP A 87 -2.50 9.40 -23.23
C ASP A 87 -2.70 9.48 -21.71
N LYS A 88 -2.93 8.31 -21.09
CA LYS A 88 -3.16 8.20 -19.65
C LYS A 88 -1.87 7.94 -18.88
N THR A 89 -1.80 8.39 -17.64
CA THR A 89 -0.64 8.18 -16.76
C THR A 89 -0.60 6.75 -16.24
N GLU A 90 0.59 6.24 -15.93
CA GLU A 90 0.75 4.89 -15.36
C GLU A 90 0.01 4.77 -14.02
N ALA A 91 0.09 5.80 -13.18
CA ALA A 91 -0.61 5.87 -11.89
C ALA A 91 -2.13 5.70 -12.03
N SER A 92 -2.76 6.38 -13.00
CA SER A 92 -4.21 6.24 -13.21
C SER A 92 -4.59 4.81 -13.63
N ILE A 93 -3.74 4.14 -14.42
CA ILE A 93 -3.96 2.76 -14.86
C ILE A 93 -3.81 1.78 -13.70
N ALA A 94 -2.74 1.92 -12.91
CA ALA A 94 -2.51 1.11 -11.72
C ALA A 94 -3.69 1.22 -10.75
N PHE A 95 -4.20 2.43 -10.53
CA PHE A 95 -5.38 2.68 -9.71
C PHE A 95 -6.64 1.97 -10.22
N GLY A 96 -6.97 2.12 -11.50
CA GLY A 96 -8.14 1.44 -12.08
C GLY A 96 -8.04 -0.09 -12.00
N LEU A 97 -6.82 -0.62 -12.18
CA LEU A 97 -6.55 -2.05 -11.98
C LEU A 97 -6.71 -2.48 -10.53
N ALA A 98 -6.13 -1.74 -9.58
CA ALA A 98 -6.17 -2.04 -8.15
C ALA A 98 -7.61 -2.11 -7.64
N LEU A 99 -8.49 -1.22 -8.10
CA LEU A 99 -9.89 -1.18 -7.70
C LEU A 99 -10.64 -2.46 -8.11
N VAL A 100 -10.53 -2.88 -9.37
CA VAL A 100 -11.19 -4.11 -9.87
C VAL A 100 -10.52 -5.36 -9.28
N GLU A 101 -9.20 -5.35 -9.17
CA GLU A 101 -8.41 -6.45 -8.60
C GLU A 101 -8.83 -6.74 -7.16
N ARG A 102 -8.88 -5.73 -6.30
CA ARG A 102 -9.23 -5.89 -4.88
C ARG A 102 -10.64 -6.41 -4.72
N ALA A 103 -11.60 -5.89 -5.48
CA ALA A 103 -12.99 -6.38 -5.43
C ALA A 103 -13.10 -7.83 -5.94
N LEU A 104 -12.29 -8.22 -6.94
CA LEU A 104 -12.25 -9.61 -7.43
C LEU A 104 -11.60 -10.54 -6.40
N VAL A 105 -10.53 -10.11 -5.73
CA VAL A 105 -9.86 -10.86 -4.67
C VAL A 105 -10.79 -11.04 -3.48
N ASP A 106 -11.49 -10.00 -3.04
CA ASP A 106 -12.51 -10.07 -1.98
C ASP A 106 -13.59 -11.10 -2.33
N ALA A 107 -14.18 -10.97 -3.52
CA ALA A 107 -15.19 -11.92 -4.00
C ALA A 107 -14.64 -13.35 -4.04
N PHE A 108 -13.39 -13.53 -4.50
CA PHE A 108 -12.77 -14.84 -4.57
C PHE A 108 -12.58 -15.46 -3.19
N CYS A 109 -12.05 -14.70 -2.22
CA CYS A 109 -11.89 -15.13 -0.84
C CYS A 109 -13.23 -15.57 -0.23
N ARG A 110 -14.28 -14.77 -0.42
CA ARG A 110 -15.65 -15.09 0.03
C ARG A 110 -16.19 -16.37 -0.60
N GLY A 111 -16.04 -16.50 -1.91
CA GLY A 111 -16.51 -17.65 -2.67
C GLY A 111 -15.85 -18.96 -2.28
N GLN A 112 -14.57 -18.88 -1.90
CA GLN A 112 -13.78 -20.02 -1.47
C GLN A 112 -13.85 -20.26 0.04
N GLN A 113 -14.48 -19.35 0.80
CA GLN A 113 -14.48 -19.36 2.26
C GLN A 113 -13.06 -19.42 2.84
N MET A 114 -12.17 -18.61 2.27
CA MET A 114 -10.76 -18.56 2.66
C MET A 114 -10.38 -17.12 3.00
N SER A 115 -9.45 -16.97 3.95
CA SER A 115 -8.77 -15.71 4.17
C SER A 115 -7.92 -15.32 2.95
N PHE A 116 -7.57 -14.03 2.84
CA PHE A 116 -6.61 -13.59 1.82
C PHE A 116 -5.24 -14.24 2.02
N THR A 117 -4.83 -14.37 3.27
CA THR A 117 -3.60 -15.05 3.67
C THR A 117 -3.55 -16.48 3.14
N ASP A 118 -4.60 -17.27 3.38
CA ASP A 118 -4.65 -18.65 2.88
C ASP A 118 -4.67 -18.71 1.36
N CYS A 119 -5.43 -17.82 0.72
CA CYS A 119 -5.45 -17.76 -0.75
C CYS A 119 -4.05 -17.49 -1.32
N LEU A 120 -3.28 -16.62 -0.68
CA LEU A 120 -1.93 -16.27 -1.08
C LEU A 120 -0.94 -17.41 -0.80
N ARG A 121 -1.00 -18.01 0.39
CA ARG A 121 -0.08 -19.09 0.82
C ARG A 121 -0.31 -20.38 0.04
N GLN A 122 -1.56 -20.75 -0.19
CA GLN A 122 -1.93 -21.91 -1.00
C GLN A 122 -1.85 -21.61 -2.52
N ASN A 123 -1.64 -20.33 -2.88
CA ASN A 123 -1.62 -19.83 -4.25
C ASN A 123 -2.88 -20.20 -5.06
N THR A 124 -4.06 -20.15 -4.42
CA THR A 124 -5.35 -20.45 -5.08
C THR A 124 -5.74 -19.38 -6.09
N LEU A 125 -5.21 -18.16 -5.95
CA LEU A 125 -5.28 -17.09 -6.95
C LEU A 125 -4.55 -17.45 -8.27
N ARG A 126 -3.69 -18.48 -8.23
CA ARG A 126 -2.81 -18.97 -9.29
C ARG A 126 -1.85 -17.90 -9.83
N ILE A 127 -1.22 -17.16 -8.92
CA ILE A 127 -0.18 -16.20 -9.25
C ILE A 127 1.03 -16.96 -9.82
N ASP A 128 1.40 -16.60 -11.04
CA ASP A 128 2.63 -17.05 -11.69
C ASP A 128 3.63 -15.90 -11.67
N LEU A 129 4.52 -15.93 -10.66
CA LEU A 129 5.51 -14.88 -10.43
C LEU A 129 6.44 -14.71 -11.65
N GLY A 130 6.74 -15.79 -12.37
CA GLY A 130 7.60 -15.78 -13.55
C GLY A 130 7.05 -14.98 -14.74
N LYS A 131 5.73 -14.76 -14.80
CA LYS A 131 5.08 -13.92 -15.82
C LYS A 131 5.34 -12.43 -15.62
N LEU A 132 5.64 -12.02 -14.40
CA LEU A 132 5.86 -10.61 -14.03
C LEU A 132 7.33 -10.33 -13.73
N CYS A 133 8.04 -11.31 -13.18
CA CYS A 133 9.44 -11.20 -12.82
C CYS A 133 10.17 -12.52 -13.17
N LYS A 134 10.92 -12.53 -14.28
CA LYS A 134 11.61 -13.73 -14.79
C LYS A 134 12.47 -14.46 -13.75
N PRO A 135 13.23 -13.78 -12.86
CA PRO A 135 13.99 -14.44 -11.79
C PRO A 135 13.15 -15.29 -10.83
N LEU A 136 11.83 -15.08 -10.76
CA LEU A 136 10.90 -15.82 -9.91
C LEU A 136 10.19 -16.98 -10.62
N ALA A 137 10.63 -17.37 -11.83
CA ALA A 137 10.02 -18.46 -12.57
C ALA A 137 9.98 -19.77 -11.76
N GLY A 138 8.80 -20.39 -11.71
CA GLY A 138 8.57 -21.64 -10.98
C GLY A 138 8.45 -21.50 -9.47
N LYS A 139 8.62 -20.30 -8.90
CA LYS A 139 8.44 -20.03 -7.48
C LYS A 139 6.98 -19.70 -7.14
N LYS A 140 6.57 -20.08 -5.94
CA LYS A 140 5.26 -19.74 -5.36
C LYS A 140 5.39 -18.64 -4.30
N PRO A 141 4.34 -17.83 -4.06
CA PRO A 141 4.35 -16.80 -3.03
C PRO A 141 4.75 -17.31 -1.64
N ALA A 142 4.22 -18.47 -1.21
CA ALA A 142 4.54 -19.05 0.10
C ALA A 142 6.02 -19.42 0.31
N GLU A 143 6.78 -19.64 -0.77
CA GLU A 143 8.21 -19.95 -0.67
C GLU A 143 9.05 -18.71 -0.35
N LEU A 144 8.54 -17.50 -0.62
CA LEU A 144 9.33 -16.27 -0.68
C LEU A 144 8.81 -15.17 0.24
N LEU A 145 7.50 -15.12 0.51
CA LEU A 145 6.91 -14.12 1.39
C LEU A 145 7.31 -14.37 2.84
N GLN A 146 7.64 -13.28 3.54
CA GLN A 146 7.94 -13.30 4.97
C GLN A 146 6.78 -13.87 5.80
N PRO A 147 7.01 -14.35 7.03
CA PRO A 147 5.94 -14.80 7.92
C PRO A 147 4.87 -13.72 8.11
N ILE A 148 3.63 -14.17 8.24
CA ILE A 148 2.46 -13.31 8.49
C ILE A 148 2.71 -12.52 9.77
N GLN A 149 2.33 -11.24 9.76
CA GLN A 149 2.44 -10.37 10.93
C GLN A 149 1.06 -10.20 11.59
N PRO A 150 0.84 -10.70 12.81
CA PRO A 150 -0.43 -10.55 13.51
C PRO A 150 -0.61 -9.15 14.12
N ARG A 151 0.45 -8.33 14.08
CA ARG A 151 0.49 -6.97 14.63
C ARG A 151 1.30 -6.08 13.70
N LEU A 152 0.89 -4.83 13.56
CA LEU A 152 1.57 -3.83 12.76
C LEU A 152 1.92 -2.62 13.63
N ASN A 153 3.18 -2.20 13.61
CA ASN A 153 3.54 -0.91 14.22
C ASN A 153 2.96 0.22 13.36
N ILE A 154 2.43 1.24 14.01
CA ILE A 154 2.01 2.48 13.34
C ILE A 154 3.25 3.32 13.12
N GLN A 155 3.56 3.55 11.85
CA GLN A 155 4.49 4.59 11.43
C GLN A 155 3.68 5.84 11.09
N LEU A 156 3.69 6.83 11.99
CA LEU A 156 2.94 8.06 11.77
C LEU A 156 3.65 8.94 10.73
N LEU A 157 2.92 9.33 9.68
CA LEU A 157 3.40 10.29 8.71
C LEU A 157 3.37 11.69 9.31
N ILE A 158 4.55 12.32 9.39
CA ILE A 158 4.73 13.74 9.70
C ILE A 158 5.04 14.41 8.37
N ALA A 159 4.00 14.89 7.69
CA ALA A 159 4.14 15.64 6.45
C ALA A 159 4.86 16.98 6.71
N ALA A 160 5.30 17.63 5.64
CA ALA A 160 6.10 18.85 5.75
C ALA A 160 5.40 20.00 6.49
N ASP A 161 4.07 20.00 6.46
CA ASP A 161 3.14 20.96 7.05
C ASP A 161 2.41 20.44 8.30
N THR A 162 2.71 19.22 8.76
CA THR A 162 2.12 18.67 9.99
C THR A 162 2.53 19.50 11.21
N GLU A 163 1.55 19.92 12.01
CA GLU A 163 1.80 20.65 13.24
C GLU A 163 2.60 19.81 14.25
N PHE A 164 3.51 20.46 14.98
CA PHE A 164 4.33 19.78 15.99
C PHE A 164 3.49 19.15 17.13
N SER A 165 2.31 19.72 17.42
CA SER A 165 1.33 19.21 18.39
C SER A 165 0.91 17.77 18.09
N VAL A 166 0.60 17.46 16.83
CA VAL A 166 0.19 16.13 16.36
C VAL A 166 1.25 15.08 16.69
N PHE A 167 2.52 15.41 16.47
CA PHE A 167 3.64 14.56 16.83
C PHE A 167 3.77 14.36 18.35
N THR A 168 3.59 15.41 19.14
CA THR A 168 3.64 15.28 20.61
C THR A 168 2.49 14.45 21.17
N ASP A 169 1.30 14.55 20.58
CA ASP A 169 0.14 13.74 20.95
C ASP A 169 0.36 12.27 20.60
N ALA A 170 0.88 11.99 19.40
CA ALA A 170 1.25 10.65 18.98
C ALA A 170 2.26 9.99 19.93
N LEU A 171 3.27 10.74 20.38
CA LEU A 171 4.23 10.26 21.37
C LEU A 171 3.56 9.91 22.70
N ALA A 172 2.62 10.73 23.15
CA ALA A 172 1.85 10.50 24.38
C ALA A 172 0.94 9.27 24.27
N GLN A 173 0.45 8.98 23.06
CA GLN A 173 -0.32 7.77 22.72
C GLN A 173 0.53 6.51 22.51
N GLY A 174 1.85 6.59 22.74
CA GLY A 174 2.75 5.44 22.66
C GLY A 174 3.34 5.16 21.27
N ILE A 175 3.02 5.96 20.24
CA ILE A 175 3.63 5.79 18.90
C ILE A 175 5.14 6.03 18.95
N ARG A 176 5.91 5.14 18.33
CA ARG A 176 7.39 5.17 18.30
C ARG A 176 8.00 5.07 16.90
N HIS A 177 7.19 4.94 15.86
CA HIS A 177 7.67 4.90 14.48
C HIS A 177 7.14 6.13 13.75
N PHE A 178 8.03 6.83 13.06
CA PHE A 178 7.69 8.07 12.35
C PHE A 178 8.27 8.05 10.94
N GLN A 179 7.52 8.56 9.98
CA GLN A 179 7.99 8.85 8.63
C GLN A 179 7.91 10.36 8.43
N PHE A 180 9.05 11.00 8.16
CA PHE A 180 9.09 12.46 7.96
C PHE A 180 9.09 12.78 6.47
N GLY A 181 8.05 13.47 6.02
CA GLY A 181 7.99 14.05 4.68
C GLY A 181 9.06 15.13 4.52
N LEU A 182 9.77 15.12 3.41
CA LEU A 182 10.78 16.11 3.04
C LEU A 182 10.19 17.10 2.05
N SER A 183 10.60 18.37 2.15
CA SER A 183 10.12 19.44 1.27
C SER A 183 10.97 19.62 0.01
N GLY A 184 12.14 18.97 -0.05
CA GLY A 184 13.12 19.20 -1.13
C GLY A 184 13.97 20.45 -0.90
N HIS A 185 13.86 21.09 0.27
CA HIS A 185 14.62 22.28 0.65
C HIS A 185 15.51 21.95 1.86
N PRO A 186 16.80 21.62 1.66
CA PRO A 186 17.64 21.05 2.71
C PRO A 186 17.68 21.86 4.00
N SER A 187 17.83 23.20 3.90
CA SER A 187 17.88 24.07 5.08
C SER A 187 16.58 24.10 5.89
N VAL A 188 15.43 24.04 5.20
CA VAL A 188 14.10 23.99 5.83
C VAL A 188 13.89 22.64 6.51
N ASP A 189 14.22 21.55 5.80
CA ASP A 189 14.07 20.20 6.33
C ASP A 189 14.99 19.96 7.54
N ILE A 190 16.26 20.40 7.51
CA ILE A 190 17.19 20.25 8.64
C ILE A 190 16.67 20.96 9.89
N ALA A 191 16.27 22.24 9.76
CA ALA A 191 15.78 23.00 10.90
C ALA A 191 14.54 22.33 11.53
N ARG A 192 13.63 21.83 10.69
CA ARG A 192 12.45 21.07 11.14
C ARG A 192 12.85 19.78 11.85
N LEU A 193 13.73 18.98 11.24
CA LEU A 193 14.17 17.70 11.79
C LEU A 193 14.92 17.85 13.13
N ILE A 194 15.65 18.94 13.34
CA ILE A 194 16.29 19.23 14.63
C ILE A 194 15.24 19.34 15.74
N ALA A 195 14.16 20.10 15.52
CA ALA A 195 13.10 20.26 16.51
C ALA A 195 12.43 18.92 16.88
N PHE A 196 12.21 18.04 15.91
CA PHE A 196 11.68 16.70 16.17
C PHE A 196 12.70 15.79 16.87
N SER A 197 13.97 15.83 16.45
CA SER A 197 15.06 15.06 17.04
C SER A 197 15.24 15.38 18.53
N GLU A 198 15.22 16.65 18.93
CA GLU A 198 15.34 17.06 20.33
C GLU A 198 14.25 16.45 21.22
N ARG A 199 13.03 16.30 20.69
CA ARG A 199 11.93 15.67 21.42
C ARG A 199 12.07 14.15 21.47
N LEU A 200 12.46 13.52 20.37
CA LEU A 200 12.75 12.08 20.32
C LEU A 200 13.92 11.70 21.23
N ASP A 201 14.89 12.59 21.41
CA ASP A 201 16.06 12.32 22.23
C ASP A 201 15.79 12.28 23.73
N ARG A 202 14.68 12.86 24.16
CA ARG A 202 14.18 12.80 25.54
C ARG A 202 13.41 11.51 25.85
N LEU A 203 13.12 10.68 24.84
CA LEU A 203 12.39 9.43 25.04
C LEU A 203 13.32 8.35 25.61
N GLU A 204 12.83 7.65 26.62
CA GLU A 204 13.38 6.37 27.04
C GLU A 204 12.89 5.27 26.08
N GLY A 205 13.81 4.49 25.51
CA GLY A 205 13.48 3.37 24.63
C GLY A 205 13.89 3.54 23.15
N VAL A 206 13.35 2.65 22.31
CA VAL A 206 13.67 2.56 20.88
C VAL A 206 12.56 3.24 20.07
N TYR A 207 12.96 4.13 19.17
CA TYR A 207 12.11 4.68 18.12
C TYR A 207 12.71 4.35 16.74
N SER A 208 11.88 4.42 15.70
CA SER A 208 12.28 4.22 14.31
C SER A 208 11.89 5.44 13.47
N VAL A 209 12.76 5.78 12.52
CA VAL A 209 12.55 6.90 11.60
C VAL A 209 12.67 6.40 10.17
N SER A 210 11.84 6.91 9.27
CA SER A 210 12.13 6.95 7.83
C SER A 210 11.92 8.36 7.31
N LEU A 211 12.42 8.61 6.10
CA LEU A 211 12.17 9.86 5.38
C LEU A 211 11.37 9.55 4.12
N GLU A 212 10.44 10.42 3.75
CA GLU A 212 9.67 10.35 2.51
C GLU A 212 9.98 11.57 1.66
N GLY A 213 10.56 11.37 0.49
CA GLY A 213 10.86 12.48 -0.40
C GLY A 213 9.70 12.89 -1.29
N ASN A 214 8.76 12.00 -1.60
CA ASN A 214 7.63 12.26 -2.50
C ASN A 214 8.02 13.03 -3.78
N ALA A 215 9.12 12.60 -4.41
CA ALA A 215 9.70 13.25 -5.59
C ALA A 215 10.10 14.73 -5.42
N ALA A 216 10.30 15.22 -4.20
CA ALA A 216 10.57 16.62 -3.91
C ALA A 216 11.97 17.11 -4.35
N PHE A 217 12.95 16.21 -4.50
CA PHE A 217 14.29 16.61 -4.90
C PHE A 217 14.40 16.77 -6.41
N ALA A 218 14.73 17.98 -6.84
CA ALA A 218 14.94 18.31 -8.24
C ALA A 218 16.15 17.58 -8.83
N THR A 219 17.19 17.33 -8.01
CA THR A 219 18.40 16.63 -8.44
C THR A 219 18.89 15.63 -7.40
N THR A 220 19.66 14.64 -7.86
CA THR A 220 20.42 13.71 -6.99
C THR A 220 21.43 14.41 -6.07
N THR A 221 21.92 15.59 -6.45
CA THR A 221 22.85 16.39 -5.63
C THR A 221 22.15 16.95 -4.40
N ASP A 222 20.90 17.40 -4.51
CA ASP A 222 20.17 18.01 -3.40
C ASP A 222 19.93 17.01 -2.25
N LEU A 223 19.63 15.75 -2.57
CA LEU A 223 19.53 14.68 -1.57
C LEU A 223 20.87 14.45 -0.87
N ARG A 224 21.97 14.47 -1.62
CA ARG A 224 23.31 14.26 -1.06
C ARG A 224 23.69 15.39 -0.10
N VAL A 225 23.43 16.64 -0.48
CA VAL A 225 23.66 17.82 0.35
C VAL A 225 22.85 17.72 1.64
N LEU A 226 21.55 17.42 1.55
CA LEU A 226 20.72 17.22 2.74
C LEU A 226 21.33 16.15 3.67
N TRP A 227 21.72 15.00 3.13
CA TRP A 227 22.26 13.93 3.97
C TRP A 227 23.59 14.30 4.64
N ASP A 228 24.51 14.93 3.90
CA ASP A 228 25.80 15.35 4.43
C ASP A 228 25.62 16.39 5.54
N ASP A 229 24.73 17.36 5.34
CA ASP A 229 24.40 18.39 6.34
C ASP A 229 23.72 17.77 7.58
N MET A 230 22.76 16.86 7.39
CA MET A 230 22.12 16.11 8.48
C MET A 230 23.15 15.29 9.27
N SER A 231 24.11 14.68 8.59
CA SER A 231 25.15 13.85 9.21
C SER A 231 26.19 14.69 9.96
N ALA A 232 26.42 15.94 9.53
CA ALA A 232 27.31 16.89 10.18
C ALA A 232 26.65 17.59 11.40
N ALA A 233 25.33 17.75 11.40
CA ALA A 233 24.58 18.33 12.49
C ALA A 233 24.61 17.43 13.74
N SER A 234 25.20 17.93 14.83
CA SER A 234 25.38 17.18 16.07
C SER A 234 24.05 16.75 16.71
N GLU A 235 23.03 17.59 16.55
CA GLU A 235 21.66 17.48 17.00
C GLU A 235 20.89 16.37 16.28
N LEU A 236 21.34 15.98 15.08
CA LEU A 236 20.74 14.93 14.26
C LEU A 236 21.55 13.63 14.30
N LYS A 237 22.64 13.55 15.04
CA LYS A 237 23.51 12.36 15.04
C LYS A 237 22.78 11.09 15.47
N LYS A 238 21.93 11.16 16.50
CA LYS A 238 21.13 10.02 16.94
C LYS A 238 19.97 9.77 15.99
N PHE A 239 19.32 10.82 15.51
CA PHE A 239 18.25 10.76 14.50
C PHE A 239 18.70 10.02 13.24
N CYS A 240 19.83 10.40 12.64
CA CYS A 240 20.38 9.78 11.43
C CYS A 240 20.68 8.29 11.61
N ARG A 241 21.12 7.87 12.80
CA ARG A 241 21.34 6.44 13.12
C ARG A 241 20.05 5.63 13.23
N ARG A 242 18.91 6.30 13.39
CA ARG A 242 17.58 5.69 13.52
C ARG A 242 16.80 5.70 12.20
N ILE A 243 17.33 6.37 11.16
CA ILE A 243 16.75 6.34 9.81
C ILE A 243 16.93 4.93 9.24
N GLY A 244 15.83 4.22 9.05
CA GLY A 244 15.80 2.89 8.44
C GLY A 244 15.86 2.95 6.92
N TYR A 245 15.25 3.96 6.30
CA TYR A 245 15.25 4.17 4.86
C TYR A 245 14.81 5.58 4.45
N ILE A 246 15.05 5.92 3.18
CA ILE A 246 14.47 7.06 2.47
C ILE A 246 13.59 6.52 1.34
N GLU A 247 12.33 6.93 1.30
CA GLU A 247 11.35 6.56 0.29
C GLU A 247 11.30 7.61 -0.83
N GLN A 248 11.42 7.15 -2.09
CA GLN A 248 11.12 7.91 -3.32
C GLN A 248 11.59 9.38 -3.30
N PRO A 249 12.90 9.66 -3.15
CA PRO A 249 13.41 11.03 -3.11
C PRO A 249 13.23 11.80 -4.43
N PHE A 250 13.25 11.10 -5.56
CA PHE A 250 13.32 11.72 -6.87
C PHE A 250 12.02 11.55 -7.66
N SER A 251 11.86 12.35 -8.71
CA SER A 251 10.81 12.13 -9.71
C SER A 251 10.91 10.74 -10.34
N VAL A 252 9.84 10.29 -10.98
CA VAL A 252 9.83 9.02 -11.72
C VAL A 252 10.94 8.98 -12.78
N GLU A 253 11.14 10.07 -13.51
CA GLU A 253 12.16 10.16 -14.55
C GLU A 253 13.57 10.03 -13.96
N GLU A 254 13.86 10.79 -12.91
CA GLU A 254 15.19 10.81 -12.28
C GLU A 254 15.48 9.48 -11.57
N SER A 255 14.48 8.87 -10.91
CA SER A 255 14.57 7.57 -10.24
C SER A 255 14.99 6.43 -11.17
N LEU A 256 14.67 6.58 -12.46
CA LEU A 256 14.99 5.61 -13.50
C LEU A 256 16.14 6.05 -14.43
N GLY A 257 16.86 7.11 -14.05
CA GLY A 257 17.91 7.75 -14.83
C GLY A 257 19.33 7.39 -14.42
N ASN A 258 20.30 7.78 -15.27
CA ASN A 258 21.72 7.53 -15.04
C ASN A 258 22.29 8.30 -13.83
N ALA A 259 21.69 9.44 -13.49
CA ALA A 259 22.14 10.27 -12.37
C ALA A 259 22.03 9.54 -11.03
N VAL A 260 20.94 8.78 -10.80
CA VAL A 260 20.77 7.95 -9.60
C VAL A 260 21.81 6.84 -9.54
N VAL A 261 22.13 6.21 -10.67
CA VAL A 261 23.18 5.18 -10.74
C VAL A 261 24.53 5.76 -10.35
N ALA A 262 24.88 6.95 -10.85
CA ALA A 262 26.12 7.64 -10.51
C ALA A 262 26.17 8.00 -9.01
N LEU A 263 25.10 8.61 -8.49
CA LEU A 263 24.98 8.95 -7.07
C LEU A 263 25.19 7.71 -6.19
N PHE A 264 24.55 6.60 -6.53
CA PHE A 264 24.59 5.37 -5.73
C PHE A 264 25.96 4.67 -5.81
N ALA A 265 26.69 4.81 -6.92
CA ALA A 265 28.06 4.33 -7.04
C ALA A 265 29.03 5.17 -6.18
N GLU A 266 28.87 6.49 -6.16
CA GLU A 266 29.71 7.42 -5.39
C GLU A 266 29.37 7.45 -3.89
N TRP A 267 28.19 6.94 -3.51
CA TRP A 267 27.70 6.94 -2.13
C TRP A 267 27.35 5.52 -1.65
N PRO A 268 28.33 4.61 -1.50
CA PRO A 268 28.08 3.21 -1.15
C PRO A 268 27.52 3.00 0.26
N ASN A 269 27.83 3.90 1.20
CA ASN A 269 27.38 3.84 2.60
C ASN A 269 26.13 4.71 2.88
N ARG A 270 25.36 5.02 1.84
CA ARG A 270 24.08 5.74 1.95
C ARG A 270 23.06 4.97 2.79
N PRO A 271 22.04 5.64 3.36
CA PRO A 271 20.89 4.95 3.92
C PRO A 271 20.18 4.13 2.82
N PRO A 272 19.46 3.05 3.18
CA PRO A 272 18.59 2.34 2.24
C PRO A 272 17.64 3.31 1.53
N ILE A 273 17.57 3.25 0.19
CA ILE A 273 16.62 4.04 -0.59
C ILE A 273 15.61 3.09 -1.24
N LEU A 274 14.32 3.36 -1.05
CA LEU A 274 13.22 2.56 -1.57
C LEU A 274 12.60 3.22 -2.80
N ILE A 275 12.20 2.40 -3.76
CA ILE A 275 11.40 2.83 -4.91
C ILE A 275 9.90 2.74 -4.55
N ASP A 276 9.14 3.77 -4.88
CA ASP A 276 7.68 3.84 -4.73
C ASP A 276 7.05 4.19 -6.09
N GLU A 277 6.67 5.44 -6.34
CA GLU A 277 5.97 5.86 -7.57
C GLU A 277 6.69 5.53 -8.89
N ALA A 278 8.02 5.40 -8.84
CA ALA A 278 8.82 5.02 -9.99
C ALA A 278 8.75 3.51 -10.32
N ASP A 279 8.20 2.69 -9.42
CA ASP A 279 7.89 1.28 -9.69
C ASP A 279 6.54 1.16 -10.41
N ASN A 280 6.54 1.60 -11.66
CA ASN A 280 5.32 1.85 -12.44
C ASN A 280 5.15 0.90 -13.64
N ALA A 281 6.17 0.10 -13.94
CA ALA A 281 6.19 -0.82 -15.07
C ALA A 281 6.63 -2.24 -14.67
N PRO A 282 6.21 -3.29 -15.41
CA PRO A 282 6.66 -4.65 -15.15
C PRO A 282 8.19 -4.77 -15.10
N GLY A 283 8.70 -5.18 -13.94
CA GLY A 283 10.14 -5.36 -13.71
C GLY A 283 10.90 -4.08 -13.34
N ALA A 284 10.23 -2.94 -13.11
CA ALA A 284 10.87 -1.71 -12.63
C ALA A 284 11.56 -1.93 -11.27
N CYS A 285 10.86 -2.53 -10.29
CA CYS A 285 11.46 -2.99 -9.02
C CYS A 285 12.70 -3.88 -9.22
N ALA A 286 12.62 -4.88 -10.11
CA ALA A 286 13.76 -5.76 -10.37
C ALA A 286 14.98 -5.03 -10.93
N ARG A 287 14.75 -4.04 -11.82
CA ARG A 287 15.80 -3.20 -12.42
C ARG A 287 16.38 -2.20 -11.41
N SER A 288 15.55 -1.62 -10.55
CA SER A 288 16.01 -0.64 -9.56
C SER A 288 17.07 -1.23 -8.63
N PHE A 289 17.01 -2.54 -8.35
CA PHE A 289 18.02 -3.23 -7.57
C PHE A 289 19.39 -3.31 -8.25
N GLU A 290 19.44 -3.33 -9.59
CA GLU A 290 20.70 -3.25 -10.35
C GLU A 290 21.33 -1.86 -10.22
N TRP A 291 20.52 -0.84 -9.98
CA TRP A 291 20.98 0.54 -9.76
C TRP A 291 21.37 0.82 -8.32
N GLY A 292 21.00 -0.06 -7.39
CA GLY A 292 21.38 0.02 -5.98
C GLY A 292 20.27 0.48 -5.04
N TYR A 293 19.00 0.48 -5.48
CA TYR A 293 17.88 0.59 -4.55
C TYR A 293 17.86 -0.59 -3.58
N ALA A 294 17.41 -0.34 -2.35
CA ALA A 294 17.40 -1.30 -1.25
C ALA A 294 16.02 -1.95 -1.04
N GLY A 295 15.03 -1.59 -1.85
CA GLY A 295 13.70 -2.18 -1.75
C GLY A 295 12.61 -1.36 -2.38
N ALA A 296 11.37 -1.68 -2.03
CA ALA A 296 10.16 -1.13 -2.64
C ALA A 296 9.06 -0.88 -1.60
N VAL A 297 8.02 -0.17 -2.00
CA VAL A 297 6.90 0.22 -1.15
C VAL A 297 5.59 -0.41 -1.63
N PHE A 298 4.86 -1.02 -0.69
CA PHE A 298 3.53 -1.55 -0.92
C PHE A 298 2.49 -0.41 -0.91
N ARG A 299 1.68 -0.35 -1.96
CA ARG A 299 0.64 0.66 -2.15
C ARG A 299 -0.68 0.00 -2.55
N ALA A 300 -1.68 0.07 -1.67
CA ALA A 300 -2.99 -0.53 -1.91
C ALA A 300 -3.71 0.06 -3.14
N ASP A 301 -3.45 1.32 -3.44
CA ASP A 301 -3.95 2.06 -4.61
C ASP A 301 -3.18 1.76 -5.90
N ARG A 302 -2.11 0.97 -5.86
CA ARG A 302 -1.35 0.50 -7.05
C ARG A 302 -1.45 -1.01 -7.32
N GLY A 303 -2.16 -1.74 -6.45
CA GLY A 303 -2.56 -3.12 -6.67
C GLY A 303 -1.78 -4.15 -5.86
N LEU A 304 -2.44 -5.27 -5.59
CA LEU A 304 -1.94 -6.37 -4.78
C LEU A 304 -0.95 -7.25 -5.54
N ILE A 305 -1.25 -7.62 -6.78
CA ILE A 305 -0.42 -8.56 -7.55
C ILE A 305 0.99 -8.02 -7.82
N PRO A 306 1.18 -6.76 -8.28
CA PRO A 306 2.53 -6.19 -8.40
C PRO A 306 3.29 -6.25 -7.07
N SER A 307 2.66 -5.77 -6.01
CA SER A 307 3.24 -5.75 -4.66
C SER A 307 3.61 -7.13 -4.11
N ILE A 308 2.81 -8.17 -4.39
CA ILE A 308 3.13 -9.56 -4.06
C ILE A 308 4.39 -10.01 -4.80
N VAL A 309 4.52 -9.67 -6.09
CA VAL A 309 5.70 -10.00 -6.89
C VAL A 309 6.94 -9.32 -6.32
N ASP A 310 6.85 -8.05 -5.95
CA ASP A 310 7.97 -7.31 -5.38
C ASP A 310 8.36 -7.90 -4.02
N ALA A 311 7.39 -8.13 -3.13
CA ALA A 311 7.66 -8.78 -1.85
C ALA A 311 8.31 -10.16 -2.01
N CYS A 312 7.88 -10.96 -2.99
CA CYS A 312 8.51 -12.24 -3.34
C CYS A 312 9.94 -12.05 -3.88
N LEU A 313 10.16 -11.03 -4.71
CA LEU A 313 11.49 -10.72 -5.27
C LEU A 313 12.47 -10.34 -4.17
N LEU A 314 12.07 -9.46 -3.25
CA LEU A 314 12.88 -9.12 -2.09
C LEU A 314 13.10 -10.33 -1.18
N GLY A 315 12.07 -11.16 -0.95
CA GLY A 315 12.20 -12.43 -0.22
C GLY A 315 13.28 -13.34 -0.81
N ALA A 316 13.21 -13.59 -2.13
CA ALA A 316 14.21 -14.39 -2.84
C ALA A 316 15.63 -13.84 -2.75
N ARG A 317 15.79 -12.52 -2.62
CA ARG A 317 17.09 -11.86 -2.41
C ARG A 317 17.57 -11.94 -0.96
N ARG A 318 16.69 -11.75 0.03
CA ARG A 318 17.04 -11.89 1.46
C ARG A 318 17.64 -13.25 1.79
N ASP A 319 17.18 -14.31 1.12
CA ASP A 319 17.72 -15.66 1.31
C ASP A 319 19.16 -15.84 0.80
N ARG A 320 19.65 -14.92 -0.05
CA ARG A 320 20.94 -15.04 -0.75
C ARG A 320 21.91 -13.90 -0.43
N GLU A 321 21.43 -12.85 0.19
CA GLU A 321 22.15 -11.60 0.40
C GLU A 321 22.16 -11.21 1.88
N PRO A 322 23.05 -10.28 2.31
CA PRO A 322 23.17 -9.92 3.72
C PRO A 322 21.85 -9.47 4.36
N VAL A 323 21.63 -9.89 5.61
CA VAL A 323 20.49 -9.46 6.43
C VAL A 323 20.46 -7.93 6.54
N GLY A 324 19.27 -7.36 6.44
CA GLY A 324 19.04 -5.92 6.56
C GLY A 324 19.26 -5.12 5.27
N LYS A 325 19.69 -5.76 4.17
CA LYS A 325 19.85 -5.07 2.88
C LYS A 325 18.53 -4.74 2.18
N TRP A 326 17.52 -5.58 2.35
CA TRP A 326 16.30 -5.56 1.55
C TRP A 326 15.08 -5.22 2.40
N THR A 327 14.38 -4.14 2.05
CA THR A 327 13.24 -3.61 2.81
C THR A 327 11.98 -3.54 1.95
N VAL A 328 10.86 -4.04 2.46
CA VAL A 328 9.54 -3.72 1.92
C VAL A 328 8.84 -2.89 2.97
N ALA A 329 8.45 -1.67 2.62
CA ALA A 329 7.67 -0.80 3.50
C ALA A 329 6.21 -0.79 3.04
N ALA A 330 5.29 -0.51 3.96
CA ALA A 330 3.93 -0.13 3.60
C ALA A 330 3.90 1.38 3.38
N GLY A 331 3.34 1.83 2.27
CA GLY A 331 3.03 3.24 2.08
C GLY A 331 1.86 3.69 2.96
N PRO A 332 1.54 4.99 2.95
CA PRO A 332 0.41 5.54 3.66
C PRO A 332 -0.92 4.83 3.34
N LEU A 333 -1.64 4.44 4.40
CA LEU A 333 -3.02 3.97 4.32
C LEU A 333 -3.88 4.99 3.56
N THR A 334 -4.70 4.50 2.64
CA THR A 334 -5.36 5.36 1.64
C THR A 334 -6.48 6.23 2.21
N THR A 335 -7.19 5.76 3.24
CA THR A 335 -8.32 6.46 3.87
C THR A 335 -8.67 5.83 5.23
N GLY A 336 -9.34 6.59 6.10
CA GLY A 336 -9.95 6.09 7.35
C GLY A 336 -11.21 5.25 7.15
N HIS A 337 -11.70 5.10 5.91
CA HIS A 337 -12.92 4.34 5.64
C HIS A 337 -12.75 2.85 5.99
N PRO A 338 -13.63 2.25 6.84
CA PRO A 338 -13.42 0.90 7.38
C PRO A 338 -13.33 -0.18 6.29
N LEU A 339 -14.16 -0.09 5.24
CA LEU A 339 -14.13 -1.04 4.12
C LEU A 339 -12.89 -0.91 3.20
N ALA A 340 -12.10 0.17 3.34
CA ALA A 340 -10.81 0.31 2.66
C ALA A 340 -9.66 -0.19 3.53
N LEU A 341 -9.69 0.19 4.82
CA LEU A 341 -8.69 -0.16 5.83
C LEU A 341 -8.57 -1.66 6.02
N LEU A 342 -9.68 -2.36 6.23
CA LEU A 342 -9.68 -3.78 6.58
C LEU A 342 -8.91 -4.66 5.57
N PRO A 343 -9.18 -4.59 4.24
CA PRO A 343 -8.39 -5.34 3.26
C PRO A 343 -6.95 -4.86 3.12
N GLU A 344 -6.67 -3.57 3.35
CA GLU A 344 -5.32 -3.02 3.29
C GLU A 344 -4.44 -3.56 4.44
N LEU A 345 -4.97 -3.59 5.67
CA LEU A 345 -4.33 -4.20 6.83
C LEU A 345 -4.11 -5.71 6.63
N ALA A 346 -5.11 -6.42 6.09
CA ALA A 346 -4.99 -7.84 5.75
C ALA A 346 -3.86 -8.08 4.72
N ALA A 347 -3.72 -7.20 3.72
CA ALA A 347 -2.65 -7.30 2.74
C ALA A 347 -1.27 -7.07 3.36
N CYS A 348 -1.11 -6.03 4.19
CA CYS A 348 0.13 -5.77 4.92
C CYS A 348 0.57 -6.97 5.76
N ALA A 349 -0.38 -7.56 6.50
CA ALA A 349 -0.15 -8.77 7.31
C ALA A 349 0.32 -9.94 6.46
N ALA A 350 -0.38 -10.23 5.37
CA ALA A 350 -0.11 -11.38 4.51
C ALA A 350 1.23 -11.27 3.77
N LEU A 351 1.66 -10.04 3.43
CA LEU A 351 2.97 -9.72 2.87
C LEU A 351 4.11 -9.76 3.91
N GLY A 352 3.76 -9.83 5.19
CA GLY A 352 4.71 -9.90 6.30
C GLY A 352 5.34 -8.55 6.64
N LEU A 353 4.62 -7.45 6.39
CA LEU A 353 5.08 -6.10 6.74
C LEU A 353 4.94 -5.88 8.25
N THR A 354 5.95 -5.28 8.88
CA THR A 354 6.00 -5.08 10.34
C THR A 354 5.40 -3.74 10.79
N SER A 355 5.09 -2.86 9.85
CA SER A 355 4.51 -1.55 10.09
C SER A 355 3.60 -1.11 8.96
N VAL A 356 2.71 -0.18 9.26
CA VAL A 356 1.92 0.57 8.27
C VAL A 356 2.15 2.05 8.45
N THR A 357 2.27 2.78 7.35
CA THR A 357 2.29 4.24 7.41
C THR A 357 0.87 4.75 7.49
N ALA A 358 0.59 5.64 8.43
CA ALA A 358 -0.74 6.22 8.63
C ALA A 358 -0.64 7.74 8.72
N GLN A 359 -1.60 8.43 8.11
CA GLN A 359 -1.81 9.85 8.34
C GLN A 359 -2.52 10.05 9.69
N PRO A 360 -2.26 11.15 10.42
CA PRO A 360 -2.88 11.41 11.72
C PRO A 360 -4.41 11.34 11.73
N GLU A 361 -5.04 11.74 10.63
CA GLU A 361 -6.49 11.82 10.49
C GLU A 361 -7.16 10.43 10.52
N ILE A 362 -6.44 9.36 10.23
CA ILE A 362 -6.97 7.98 10.27
C ILE A 362 -7.38 7.57 11.69
N PHE A 363 -6.78 8.18 12.71
CA PHE A 363 -7.09 7.92 14.13
C PHE A 363 -8.20 8.83 14.69
N GLN A 364 -8.74 9.74 13.88
CA GLN A 364 -9.86 10.60 14.25
C GLN A 364 -11.20 9.87 14.00
N PRO A 365 -12.30 10.29 14.65
CA PRO A 365 -13.60 9.68 14.37
C PRO A 365 -13.95 9.88 12.89
N ASN A 366 -14.34 8.80 12.24
CA ASN A 366 -14.61 8.78 10.81
C ASN A 366 -16.11 8.91 10.59
N VAL A 367 -16.53 9.88 9.77
CA VAL A 367 -17.89 9.88 9.25
C VAL A 367 -17.98 8.79 8.19
N VAL A 368 -18.70 7.73 8.52
CA VAL A 368 -18.86 6.57 7.64
C VAL A 368 -20.23 6.65 6.98
N GLU A 369 -20.25 6.99 5.69
CA GLU A 369 -21.47 6.98 4.87
C GLU A 369 -21.78 5.55 4.38
N LEU A 370 -22.26 4.71 5.29
CA LEU A 370 -22.70 3.33 4.99
C LEU A 370 -24.12 3.09 5.48
N PRO A 371 -24.84 2.10 4.91
CA PRO A 371 -26.09 1.62 5.48
C PRO A 371 -25.93 1.25 6.96
N GLU A 372 -26.88 1.64 7.81
CA GLU A 372 -26.79 1.40 9.27
C GLU A 372 -26.61 -0.08 9.63
N ALA A 373 -27.21 -0.99 8.86
CA ALA A 373 -27.00 -2.43 9.03
C ALA A 373 -25.53 -2.82 8.84
N TRP A 374 -24.84 -2.24 7.84
CA TRP A 374 -23.43 -2.53 7.60
C TRP A 374 -22.55 -1.94 8.69
N LYS A 375 -22.89 -0.75 9.20
CA LYS A 375 -22.17 -0.18 10.34
C LYS A 375 -22.24 -1.09 11.54
N ALA A 376 -23.43 -1.59 11.87
CA ALA A 376 -23.64 -2.52 12.97
C ALA A 376 -22.84 -3.83 12.76
N ASP A 377 -22.91 -4.41 11.55
CA ASP A 377 -22.18 -5.65 11.22
C ASP A 377 -20.66 -5.46 11.29
N ILE A 378 -20.13 -4.34 10.78
CA ILE A 378 -18.70 -4.03 10.85
C ILE A 378 -18.26 -3.87 12.31
N LEU A 379 -18.97 -3.07 13.11
CA LEU A 379 -18.60 -2.87 14.52
C LEU A 379 -18.72 -4.15 15.34
N GLN A 380 -19.68 -5.02 15.01
CA GLN A 380 -19.81 -6.32 15.65
C GLN A 380 -18.66 -7.27 15.28
N ALA A 381 -18.25 -7.29 14.00
CA ALA A 381 -17.23 -8.22 13.52
C ALA A 381 -15.79 -7.72 13.69
N HIS A 382 -15.61 -6.42 13.89
CA HIS A 382 -14.31 -5.74 13.94
C HIS A 382 -14.15 -4.86 15.18
N SER A 383 -14.64 -5.37 16.33
CA SER A 383 -14.69 -4.64 17.60
C SER A 383 -13.32 -4.41 18.24
N GLU A 384 -12.32 -5.24 17.90
CA GLU A 384 -10.93 -5.01 18.31
C GLU A 384 -10.21 -4.04 17.37
N THR A 385 -10.76 -3.80 16.18
CA THR A 385 -10.18 -2.91 15.16
C THR A 385 -10.72 -1.49 15.26
N PHE A 386 -12.00 -1.31 15.59
CA PHE A 386 -12.67 0.00 15.59
C PHE A 386 -13.44 0.27 16.88
N ASP A 387 -13.48 1.55 17.29
CA ASP A 387 -14.45 2.02 18.29
C ASP A 387 -15.83 2.30 17.67
N SER A 388 -16.80 2.70 18.49
CA SER A 388 -18.16 3.03 18.05
C SER A 388 -18.26 4.22 17.08
N GLU A 389 -17.19 5.02 16.97
CA GLU A 389 -17.07 6.15 16.03
C GLU A 389 -16.17 5.81 14.83
N PHE A 390 -15.89 4.51 14.62
CA PHE A 390 -15.01 4.00 13.56
C PHE A 390 -13.58 4.58 13.62
N ARG A 391 -13.10 4.98 14.80
CA ARG A 391 -11.67 5.25 15.00
C ARG A 391 -10.90 3.94 14.94
N LEU A 392 -9.80 3.93 14.20
CA LEU A 392 -8.87 2.80 14.21
C LEU A 392 -8.22 2.67 15.60
N LEU A 393 -8.46 1.53 16.25
CA LEU A 393 -7.92 1.24 17.58
C LEU A 393 -6.45 0.85 17.50
N GLN A 394 -5.67 1.39 18.44
CA GLN A 394 -4.26 1.07 18.59
C GLN A 394 -3.90 0.97 20.07
N ASN A 395 -2.90 0.16 20.38
CA ASN A 395 -2.34 0.06 21.72
C ASN A 395 -0.83 0.29 21.67
N ASP A 396 -0.36 1.37 22.29
CA ASP A 396 1.05 1.79 22.33
C ASP A 396 1.73 1.83 20.94
N GLY A 397 1.03 2.40 19.97
CA GLY A 397 1.48 2.52 18.58
C GLY A 397 1.43 1.21 17.79
N VAL A 398 0.67 0.22 18.25
CA VAL A 398 0.54 -1.08 17.59
C VAL A 398 -0.92 -1.39 17.25
N LEU A 399 -1.17 -1.77 16.01
CA LEU A 399 -2.44 -2.35 15.56
C LEU A 399 -2.43 -3.85 15.81
N SER A 400 -3.46 -4.36 16.47
CA SER A 400 -3.75 -5.80 16.52
C SER A 400 -4.59 -6.16 15.31
N LEU A 401 -4.17 -7.17 14.55
CA LEU A 401 -4.97 -7.62 13.41
C LEU A 401 -5.91 -8.79 13.78
N GLY A 402 -5.65 -9.43 14.91
CA GLY A 402 -6.47 -10.50 15.49
C GLY A 402 -6.89 -11.60 14.49
N ASP A 403 -7.86 -12.40 14.90
CA ASP A 403 -8.55 -13.30 13.97
C ASP A 403 -9.57 -12.51 13.12
N GLU A 404 -10.07 -11.37 13.63
CA GLU A 404 -11.06 -10.52 12.96
C GLU A 404 -10.63 -10.12 11.55
N ILE A 405 -9.36 -9.73 11.33
CA ILE A 405 -8.84 -9.37 10.01
C ILE A 405 -8.19 -10.58 9.32
N SER A 406 -7.41 -11.37 10.05
CA SER A 406 -6.57 -12.40 9.44
C SER A 406 -7.35 -13.60 8.91
N GLU A 407 -8.49 -13.95 9.53
CA GLU A 407 -9.35 -15.07 9.12
C GLU A 407 -10.52 -14.60 8.22
N SER A 408 -10.77 -13.29 8.18
CA SER A 408 -11.78 -12.69 7.30
C SER A 408 -11.49 -12.93 5.81
N PRO A 409 -12.54 -13.12 4.98
CA PRO A 409 -12.43 -12.98 3.53
C PRO A 409 -11.92 -11.58 3.16
N PHE A 410 -10.65 -11.53 2.76
CA PHE A 410 -9.90 -10.31 2.51
C PHE A 410 -10.12 -9.18 3.54
N GLY A 411 -10.13 -9.54 4.83
CA GLY A 411 -10.18 -8.57 5.93
C GLY A 411 -11.57 -8.13 6.39
N CYS A 412 -12.67 -8.38 5.67
CA CYS A 412 -14.03 -8.04 6.15
C CYS A 412 -14.97 -9.26 6.22
N HIS A 413 -15.51 -9.55 7.40
CA HIS A 413 -16.58 -10.54 7.59
C HIS A 413 -17.94 -10.08 7.07
N CYS A 414 -18.14 -8.77 6.94
CA CYS A 414 -19.40 -8.15 6.56
C CYS A 414 -20.01 -8.74 5.27
N GLU A 415 -21.31 -9.09 5.27
CA GLU A 415 -22.01 -9.41 4.02
C GLU A 415 -22.32 -8.12 3.25
N ILE A 416 -21.93 -8.10 1.98
CA ILE A 416 -22.02 -6.90 1.15
C ILE A 416 -23.20 -7.06 0.18
N ASP A 417 -24.36 -6.55 0.57
CA ASP A 417 -25.53 -6.47 -0.31
C ASP A 417 -25.64 -5.12 -1.03
N ALA A 418 -25.21 -5.07 -2.29
CA ALA A 418 -25.30 -3.85 -3.11
C ALA A 418 -26.72 -3.30 -3.31
N THR A 419 -27.80 -4.01 -2.94
CA THR A 419 -29.13 -3.40 -2.92
C THR A 419 -29.26 -2.33 -1.83
N ALA A 420 -28.53 -2.48 -0.73
CA ALA A 420 -28.50 -1.51 0.38
C ALA A 420 -27.82 -0.19 -0.01
N LEU A 421 -26.93 -0.22 -1.00
CA LEU A 421 -26.24 0.97 -1.55
C LEU A 421 -27.07 1.75 -2.58
N ALA A 422 -28.29 1.32 -2.91
CA ALA A 422 -29.18 2.09 -3.80
C ALA A 422 -29.88 3.26 -3.10
N HIS A 423 -29.74 3.34 -1.77
CA HIS A 423 -30.42 4.28 -0.88
C HIS A 423 -29.47 5.22 -0.12
N VAL A 424 -28.17 5.07 -0.36
CA VAL A 424 -27.09 5.98 0.04
C VAL A 424 -26.63 6.66 -1.25
#